data_AF-A0A0L7KM77-F1
#
_entry.id   AF-A0A0L7KM77-F1
#
_cell.length_a   1.000
_cell.length_b   1.000
_cell.length_c   1.000
_cell.angle_alpha   90.00
_cell.angle_beta   90.00
_cell.angle_gamma   90.00
#
_symmetry.space_group_name_H-M   'P 1'
#
loop_
_entity.id
_entity.type
_entity.pdbx_description
1 polymer ?
#
loop_
_entity_poly.entity_id
_entity_poly.type
_entity_poly.pdbx_seq_one_letter_code
_entity_poly.pdbx_strand_id
1 'polypeptide(L)'
;RVQCSSATNLWHQGSSARWVCSCMMHRRVNLRVALCALCAAALLLMLYWSHCADLTRRPIGSALSERGGALDDIECEINGEYSVGCRRDAERDEVFVPFSHIQKDRVKCISGIEGVPVSTQWEPRGFFYPTQIAQFGLAHYSKHLTEPEPRRRIIDDGEKYLETWVIYGKITSTDGAEKFEWSHSYGKIYHPKKRYDPHGTFVTFENYNVEVRDRVKCISGIEGVPVSTQWEPRGFFYPTQIAQFGLAHYSKHLTEPEPRRRIIDDGEKYLETWVDLVLSVDVMLKPNSSLTAVLQRRDKKETDEHVYHGIGTAGGWRTLTRDLVIDMQKGWALQDRPKRRSPRNKFM
;
A
#
# COMPACT_ATOMS: atom_id res chain seq x y z
N ARG A 1 46.84 46.63 -19.72
CA ARG A 1 46.12 47.72 -20.42
C ARG A 1 44.89 48.04 -19.59
N VAL A 2 44.94 49.15 -18.83
CA VAL A 2 43.86 50.05 -18.35
C VAL A 2 42.69 49.43 -17.54
N GLN A 3 42.13 49.97 -16.45
CA GLN A 3 42.46 50.98 -15.41
C GLN A 3 41.27 50.97 -14.42
N CYS A 4 41.54 51.37 -13.17
CA CYS A 4 40.58 51.65 -12.09
C CYS A 4 39.54 52.72 -12.43
N SER A 5 38.38 52.72 -11.73
CA SER A 5 37.76 53.95 -11.19
C SER A 5 36.58 53.68 -10.25
N SER A 6 36.73 54.17 -9.02
CA SER A 6 35.78 54.39 -7.93
C SER A 6 35.04 55.73 -8.04
N ALA A 7 33.90 55.89 -7.32
CA ALA A 7 33.46 57.15 -6.65
C ALA A 7 32.20 56.83 -5.81
N THR A 8 32.17 56.85 -4.47
CA THR A 8 32.22 57.94 -3.46
C THR A 8 30.99 58.86 -3.37
N ASN A 9 30.34 58.79 -2.20
CA ASN A 9 29.85 59.85 -1.30
C ASN A 9 28.70 60.79 -1.73
N LEU A 10 27.70 60.87 -0.83
CA LEU A 10 27.08 62.13 -0.42
C LEU A 10 26.53 62.02 1.02
N TRP A 11 27.12 62.82 1.91
CA TRP A 11 26.67 63.13 3.26
C TRP A 11 26.17 64.59 3.30
N HIS A 12 25.38 64.87 4.35
CA HIS A 12 25.02 66.16 4.96
C HIS A 12 23.75 66.91 4.54
N GLN A 13 22.81 67.00 5.49
CA GLN A 13 22.30 68.18 6.22
C GLN A 13 21.02 67.74 6.96
N GLY A 14 20.74 67.93 8.26
CA GLY A 14 21.20 68.91 9.24
C GLY A 14 20.14 69.99 9.45
N SER A 15 19.13 69.78 10.33
CA SER A 15 18.33 70.87 10.93
C SER A 15 17.48 70.40 12.14
N SER A 16 17.65 71.13 13.22
CA SER A 16 17.07 71.04 14.57
C SER A 16 15.62 71.54 14.69
N ALA A 17 14.83 71.02 15.65
CA ALA A 17 14.03 71.85 16.56
C ALA A 17 13.27 71.06 17.66
N ARG A 18 13.58 71.46 18.91
CA ARG A 18 12.68 71.74 20.03
C ARG A 18 11.94 70.60 20.76
N TRP A 19 12.55 70.29 21.90
CA TRP A 19 11.94 69.80 23.13
C TRP A 19 10.72 70.63 23.55
N VAL A 20 9.57 69.97 23.72
CA VAL A 20 8.47 70.45 24.55
C VAL A 20 8.39 69.55 25.77
N CYS A 21 8.74 70.13 26.91
CA CYS A 21 8.66 69.53 28.22
C CYS A 21 7.18 69.52 28.63
N SER A 22 6.52 68.35 28.58
CA SER A 22 5.21 68.18 29.21
C SER A 22 5.43 67.49 30.56
N CYS A 23 5.22 68.25 31.63
CA CYS A 23 5.25 67.80 33.01
C CYS A 23 4.18 66.70 33.23
N MET A 24 4.55 65.43 33.07
CA MET A 24 3.76 64.32 33.60
C MET A 24 3.96 64.27 35.12
N MET A 25 2.93 64.68 35.85
CA MET A 25 2.80 64.43 37.29
C MET A 25 2.91 62.93 37.56
N HIS A 26 4.08 62.48 37.98
CA HIS A 26 4.26 61.13 38.54
C HIS A 26 3.52 61.07 39.89
N ARG A 27 2.24 60.66 39.86
CA ARG A 27 1.66 60.03 41.05
C ARG A 27 2.52 58.82 41.35
N ARG A 28 3.04 58.74 42.59
CA ARG A 28 3.69 57.55 43.12
C ARG A 28 2.66 56.43 43.18
N VAL A 29 2.44 55.75 42.06
CA VAL A 29 1.63 54.55 42.01
C VAL A 29 2.41 53.52 42.83
N ASN A 30 1.88 53.20 44.01
CA ASN A 30 2.48 52.22 44.89
C ASN A 30 2.63 50.92 44.10
N LEU A 31 3.87 50.46 43.90
CA LEU A 31 4.18 49.32 43.03
C LEU A 31 3.36 48.08 43.42
N ARG A 32 3.02 47.94 44.70
CA ARG A 32 2.14 46.89 45.21
C ARG A 32 0.72 46.98 44.65
N VAL A 33 0.16 48.20 44.54
CA VAL A 33 -1.17 48.45 43.97
C VAL A 33 -1.16 48.21 42.46
N ALA A 34 -0.09 48.62 41.76
CA ALA A 34 0.08 48.32 40.34
C ALA A 34 0.18 46.81 40.08
N LEU A 35 0.90 46.09 40.94
CA LEU A 35 1.05 44.64 40.85
C LEU A 35 -0.28 43.92 41.13
N CYS A 36 -1.03 44.37 42.14
CA CYS A 36 -2.37 43.84 42.41
C CYS A 36 -3.34 44.10 41.25
N ALA A 37 -3.30 45.29 40.63
CA ALA A 37 -4.13 45.60 39.47
C ALA A 37 -3.77 44.74 38.24
N LEU A 38 -2.47 44.50 38.01
CA LEU A 38 -2.00 43.60 36.96
C LEU A 38 -2.41 42.14 37.21
N CYS A 39 -2.29 41.66 38.45
CA CYS A 39 -2.76 40.32 38.81
C CYS A 39 -4.27 40.18 38.65
N ALA A 40 -5.06 41.19 39.04
CA ALA A 40 -6.50 41.19 38.85
C ALA A 40 -6.88 41.23 37.36
N ALA A 41 -6.19 42.03 36.55
CA ALA A 41 -6.39 42.06 35.10
C ALA A 41 -6.02 40.72 34.44
N ALA A 42 -4.94 40.08 34.87
CA ALA A 42 -4.55 38.75 34.42
C ALA A 42 -5.58 37.67 34.82
N LEU A 43 -6.13 37.73 36.04
CA LEU A 43 -7.20 36.82 36.47
C LEU A 43 -8.49 37.05 35.68
N LEU A 44 -8.85 38.29 35.39
CA LEU A 44 -10.02 38.61 34.56
C LEU A 44 -9.82 38.16 33.11
N LEU A 45 -8.60 38.28 32.57
CA LEU A 45 -8.24 37.70 31.28
C LEU A 45 -8.31 36.17 31.31
N MET A 46 -7.79 35.52 32.34
CA MET A 46 -7.89 34.06 32.48
C MET A 46 -9.34 33.59 32.63
N LEU A 47 -10.20 34.36 33.34
CA LEU A 47 -11.63 34.07 33.48
C LEU A 47 -12.42 34.34 32.19
N TYR A 48 -12.05 35.38 31.44
CA TYR A 48 -12.60 35.68 30.12
C TYR A 48 -12.20 34.59 29.10
N TRP A 49 -10.93 34.16 29.13
CA TRP A 49 -10.45 33.04 28.35
C TRP A 49 -11.04 31.71 28.84
N SER A 50 -11.39 31.53 30.11
CA SER A 50 -12.13 30.35 30.55
C SER A 50 -13.59 30.36 30.07
N HIS A 51 -14.23 31.53 29.99
CA HIS A 51 -15.56 31.66 29.38
C HIS A 51 -15.55 31.44 27.86
N CYS A 52 -14.46 31.79 27.17
CA CYS A 52 -14.27 31.51 25.75
C CYS A 52 -13.77 30.07 25.49
N ALA A 53 -13.02 29.48 26.43
CA ALA A 53 -12.56 28.09 26.35
C ALA A 53 -13.67 27.08 26.64
N ASP A 54 -14.74 27.48 27.32
CA ASP A 54 -15.96 26.68 27.48
C ASP A 54 -16.75 26.51 26.16
N LEU A 55 -16.46 27.31 25.12
CA LEU A 55 -16.90 27.04 23.75
C LEU A 55 -16.02 26.02 23.01
N THR A 56 -14.82 25.70 23.53
CA THR A 56 -13.85 24.80 22.88
C THR A 56 -13.57 23.51 23.65
N ARG A 57 -14.18 23.32 24.83
CA ARG A 57 -14.19 22.07 25.60
C ARG A 57 -15.62 21.55 25.81
N ARG A 58 -16.41 21.51 24.74
CA ARG A 58 -17.37 20.41 24.64
C ARG A 58 -16.58 19.15 24.28
N PRO A 59 -16.75 18.03 24.98
CA PRO A 59 -16.31 16.76 24.42
C PRO A 59 -16.96 16.64 23.03
N ILE A 60 -16.18 16.26 22.02
CA ILE A 60 -16.72 15.73 20.77
C ILE A 60 -17.27 14.34 21.13
N GLY A 61 -18.33 14.35 21.93
CA GLY A 61 -19.13 13.23 22.35
C GLY A 61 -20.55 13.58 21.93
N SER A 62 -20.98 12.95 20.83
CA SER A 62 -22.39 12.64 20.59
C SER A 62 -23.41 13.80 20.72
N ALA A 63 -23.17 14.95 20.07
CA ALA A 63 -24.23 15.92 19.77
C ALA A 63 -24.79 15.77 18.33
N LEU A 64 -24.63 14.58 17.75
CA LEU A 64 -25.31 14.13 16.52
C LEU A 64 -26.45 13.13 16.82
N SER A 65 -26.84 13.01 18.09
CA SER A 65 -28.04 12.28 18.49
C SER A 65 -28.97 13.28 19.14
N GLU A 66 -30.24 13.33 18.71
CA GLU A 66 -31.34 14.18 19.20
C GLU A 66 -31.62 15.55 18.53
N ARG A 67 -31.29 15.69 17.24
CA ARG A 67 -32.20 16.38 16.29
C ARG A 67 -32.27 15.54 15.03
N GLY A 68 -33.04 14.46 15.10
CA GLY A 68 -33.45 13.73 13.90
C GLY A 68 -34.45 14.59 13.15
N GLY A 69 -33.97 15.51 12.33
CA GLY A 69 -34.73 15.91 11.15
C GLY A 69 -35.08 14.63 10.39
N ALA A 70 -36.34 14.47 10.03
CA ALA A 70 -36.78 13.28 9.31
C ALA A 70 -36.00 13.22 7.99
N LEU A 71 -35.11 12.23 7.88
CA LEU A 71 -34.48 11.93 6.60
C LEU A 71 -35.55 11.28 5.74
N ASP A 72 -35.92 11.94 4.66
CA ASP A 72 -36.89 11.42 3.71
C ASP A 72 -36.17 10.45 2.78
N ASP A 73 -36.75 9.26 2.60
CA ASP A 73 -36.30 8.33 1.57
C ASP A 73 -36.77 8.88 0.21
N ILE A 74 -35.82 9.13 -0.69
CA ILE A 74 -36.07 9.65 -2.04
C ILE A 74 -35.46 8.73 -3.10
N GLU A 75 -36.01 8.80 -4.31
CA GLU A 75 -35.50 8.06 -5.46
C GLU A 75 -34.57 8.96 -6.30
N CYS A 76 -33.29 8.59 -6.38
CA CYS A 76 -32.32 9.26 -7.23
C CYS A 76 -32.26 8.61 -8.61
N GLU A 77 -32.64 9.33 -9.66
CA GLU A 77 -32.48 8.87 -11.04
C GLU A 77 -31.05 9.15 -11.53
N ILE A 78 -30.30 8.08 -11.82
CA ILE A 78 -28.90 8.17 -12.25
C ILE A 78 -28.85 8.13 -13.78
N ASN A 79 -28.45 9.25 -14.37
CA ASN A 79 -28.28 9.44 -15.83
C ASN A 79 -29.55 9.12 -16.66
N GLY A 80 -30.74 9.08 -16.05
CA GLY A 80 -31.98 8.71 -16.72
C GLY A 80 -32.11 7.22 -17.06
N GLU A 81 -31.24 6.35 -16.53
CA GLU A 81 -31.20 4.93 -16.90
C GLU A 81 -31.77 4.02 -15.80
N TYR A 82 -31.53 4.35 -14.54
CA TYR A 82 -31.98 3.56 -13.40
C TYR A 82 -32.08 4.44 -12.16
N SER A 83 -32.79 3.94 -11.16
CA SER A 83 -32.99 4.64 -9.89
C SER A 83 -32.29 3.96 -8.72
N VAL A 84 -31.89 4.76 -7.73
CA VAL A 84 -31.23 4.34 -6.51
C VAL A 84 -31.93 4.97 -5.31
N GLY A 85 -32.14 4.18 -4.25
CA GLY A 85 -32.66 4.69 -2.98
C GLY A 85 -31.64 5.60 -2.28
N CYS A 86 -31.99 6.88 -2.13
CA CYS A 86 -31.21 7.93 -1.51
C CYS A 86 -31.93 8.47 -0.27
N ARG A 87 -31.24 9.30 0.52
CA ARG A 87 -31.85 10.02 1.64
C ARG A 87 -31.73 11.52 1.43
N ARG A 88 -32.74 12.29 1.80
CA ARG A 88 -32.70 13.76 1.78
C ARG A 88 -32.93 14.31 3.18
N ASP A 89 -32.09 15.25 3.59
CA ASP A 89 -32.36 16.12 4.73
C ASP A 89 -33.07 17.38 4.20
N ALA A 90 -34.39 17.44 4.37
CA ALA A 90 -35.21 18.55 3.88
C ALA A 90 -34.91 19.88 4.60
N GLU A 91 -34.38 19.84 5.82
CA GLU A 91 -34.02 21.06 6.58
C GLU A 91 -32.73 21.68 6.05
N ARG A 92 -31.82 20.85 5.52
CA ARG A 92 -30.49 21.26 5.04
C ARG A 92 -30.35 21.29 3.53
N ASP A 93 -31.37 20.83 2.80
CA ASP A 93 -31.35 20.65 1.34
C ASP A 93 -30.17 19.77 0.86
N GLU A 94 -29.78 18.78 1.68
CA GLU A 94 -28.69 17.84 1.39
C GLU A 94 -29.25 16.49 0.93
N VAL A 95 -28.64 15.91 -0.10
CA VAL A 95 -28.98 14.56 -0.61
C VAL A 95 -27.81 13.62 -0.39
N PHE A 96 -28.09 12.49 0.25
CA PHE A 96 -27.15 11.44 0.56
C PHE A 96 -27.37 10.24 -0.36
N VAL A 97 -26.32 9.87 -1.09
CA VAL A 97 -26.29 8.71 -1.99
C VAL A 97 -25.61 7.54 -1.27
N PRO A 98 -26.15 6.31 -1.34
CA PRO A 98 -25.54 5.17 -0.66
C PRO A 98 -24.16 4.84 -1.22
N PHE A 99 -23.18 4.65 -0.34
CA PHE A 99 -21.81 4.34 -0.75
C PHE A 99 -21.71 3.03 -1.54
N SER A 100 -22.58 2.04 -1.30
CA SER A 100 -22.65 0.80 -2.09
C SER A 100 -22.92 1.04 -3.57
N HIS A 101 -23.59 2.15 -3.91
CA HIS A 101 -23.80 2.54 -5.30
C HIS A 101 -22.54 3.11 -5.93
N ILE A 102 -21.73 3.83 -5.15
CA ILE A 102 -20.52 4.51 -5.61
C ILE A 102 -19.30 3.58 -5.54
N GLN A 103 -19.32 2.58 -4.67
CA GLN A 103 -18.24 1.61 -4.50
C GLN A 103 -18.18 0.65 -5.69
N LYS A 104 -16.97 0.39 -6.18
CA LYS A 104 -16.77 -0.55 -7.28
C LYS A 104 -16.95 -2.00 -6.82
N ASP A 105 -17.97 -2.67 -7.35
CA ASP A 105 -18.13 -4.13 -7.17
C ASP A 105 -17.68 -4.98 -8.36
N ARG A 106 -17.46 -4.44 -9.56
CA ARG A 106 -16.93 -5.23 -10.69
C ARG A 106 -16.05 -4.39 -11.61
N VAL A 107 -14.74 -4.63 -11.55
CA VAL A 107 -13.87 -4.29 -12.68
C VAL A 107 -14.16 -5.33 -13.77
N LYS A 108 -14.95 -4.99 -14.79
CA LYS A 108 -14.65 -5.54 -16.11
C LYS A 108 -13.34 -4.88 -16.53
N CYS A 109 -12.29 -5.68 -16.71
CA CYS A 109 -11.07 -5.16 -17.31
C CYS A 109 -11.47 -4.52 -18.65
N ILE A 110 -11.20 -3.22 -18.81
CA ILE A 110 -11.27 -2.59 -20.12
C ILE A 110 -10.19 -3.28 -20.96
N SER A 111 -10.62 -4.12 -21.89
CA SER A 111 -9.76 -4.69 -22.92
C SER A 111 -9.46 -3.58 -23.91
N GLY A 112 -8.37 -2.87 -23.71
CA GLY A 112 -7.94 -1.80 -24.59
C GLY A 112 -7.09 -0.77 -23.86
N ILE A 113 -5.90 -1.17 -23.40
CA ILE A 113 -4.92 -0.16 -23.00
C ILE A 113 -4.25 0.30 -24.30
N GLU A 114 -4.80 1.34 -24.93
CA GLU A 114 -4.12 2.01 -26.03
C GLU A 114 -2.72 2.46 -25.58
N GLY A 115 -1.72 2.19 -26.41
CA GLY A 115 -0.33 2.61 -26.17
C GLY A 115 0.57 1.60 -25.44
N VAL A 116 0.08 0.42 -25.03
CA VAL A 116 0.94 -0.66 -24.51
C VAL A 116 1.37 -1.60 -25.64
N PRO A 117 2.67 -1.87 -25.83
CA PRO A 117 3.13 -2.74 -26.91
C PRO A 117 2.63 -4.18 -26.70
N VAL A 118 2.00 -4.72 -27.75
CA VAL A 118 1.54 -6.11 -27.83
C VAL A 118 2.49 -6.86 -28.74
N SER A 119 2.96 -8.03 -28.30
CA SER A 119 3.83 -8.89 -29.11
C SER A 119 3.03 -10.01 -29.75
N THR A 120 3.25 -10.22 -31.05
CA THR A 120 2.68 -11.35 -31.81
C THR A 120 3.71 -12.48 -32.01
N GLN A 121 4.86 -12.42 -31.32
CA GLN A 121 6.00 -13.32 -31.54
C GLN A 121 5.68 -14.82 -31.36
N TRP A 122 4.77 -15.15 -30.45
CA TRP A 122 4.39 -16.55 -30.13
C TRP A 122 2.97 -16.91 -30.56
N GLU A 123 2.10 -15.93 -30.80
CA GLU A 123 0.71 -16.19 -31.18
C GLU A 123 0.12 -15.01 -32.00
N PRO A 124 -0.69 -15.26 -33.04
CA PRO A 124 -1.26 -14.21 -33.89
C PRO A 124 -2.21 -13.26 -33.16
N ARG A 125 -2.81 -13.69 -32.05
CA ARG A 125 -3.73 -12.88 -31.25
C ARG A 125 -3.06 -11.76 -30.47
N GLY A 126 -1.72 -11.78 -30.39
CA GLY A 126 -0.95 -10.82 -29.61
C GLY A 126 -1.08 -11.08 -28.11
N PHE A 127 0.02 -10.92 -27.38
CA PHE A 127 0.03 -10.99 -25.91
C PHE A 127 0.87 -9.85 -25.34
N PHE A 128 0.45 -9.40 -24.16
CA PHE A 128 1.20 -8.44 -23.36
C PHE A 128 2.40 -9.14 -22.76
N TYR A 129 3.60 -8.81 -23.23
CA TYR A 129 4.83 -9.37 -22.69
C TYR A 129 5.39 -8.43 -21.62
N PRO A 130 5.35 -8.79 -20.32
CA PRO A 130 5.61 -7.82 -19.26
C PRO A 130 7.02 -7.23 -19.29
N THR A 131 8.00 -7.97 -19.81
CA THR A 131 9.37 -7.48 -20.01
C THR A 131 9.45 -6.42 -21.11
N GLN A 132 8.72 -6.59 -22.22
CA GLN A 132 8.66 -5.57 -23.28
C GLN A 132 7.88 -4.34 -22.80
N ILE A 133 6.83 -4.53 -22.02
CA ILE A 133 6.05 -3.43 -21.43
C ILE A 133 6.91 -2.65 -20.43
N ALA A 134 7.68 -3.34 -19.59
CA ALA A 134 8.62 -2.71 -18.67
C ALA A 134 9.74 -1.96 -19.41
N GLN A 135 10.33 -2.55 -20.45
CA GLN A 135 11.33 -1.91 -21.29
C GLN A 135 10.77 -0.69 -22.02
N PHE A 136 9.55 -0.79 -22.57
CA PHE A 136 8.84 0.32 -23.20
C PHE A 136 8.55 1.45 -22.21
N GLY A 137 8.02 1.13 -21.04
CA GLY A 137 7.76 2.11 -19.97
C GLY A 137 9.03 2.80 -19.49
N LEU A 138 10.13 2.06 -19.30
CA LEU A 138 11.43 2.62 -18.91
C LEU A 138 12.03 3.50 -20.00
N ALA A 139 11.96 3.07 -21.27
CA ALA A 139 12.43 3.86 -22.41
C ALA A 139 11.61 5.14 -22.55
N HIS A 140 10.28 5.08 -22.40
CA HIS A 140 9.40 6.23 -22.49
C HIS A 140 9.62 7.21 -21.33
N TYR A 141 9.77 6.70 -20.09
CA TYR A 141 10.13 7.52 -18.93
C TYR A 141 11.49 8.23 -19.14
N SER A 142 12.49 7.50 -19.63
CA SER A 142 13.81 8.08 -19.92
C SER A 142 13.75 9.16 -21.00
N LYS A 143 12.93 8.96 -22.05
CA LYS A 143 12.73 9.96 -23.10
C LYS A 143 11.98 11.20 -22.61
N HIS A 144 11.00 11.03 -21.74
CA HIS A 144 10.24 12.12 -21.15
C HIS A 144 11.10 13.04 -20.26
N LEU A 145 12.21 12.52 -19.72
CA LEU A 145 13.20 13.32 -18.99
C LEU A 145 14.13 14.12 -19.92
N THR A 146 14.24 13.75 -21.20
CA THR A 146 15.20 14.33 -22.15
C THR A 146 14.55 15.17 -23.27
N GLU A 147 13.27 14.98 -23.53
CA GLU A 147 12.55 15.63 -24.63
C GLU A 147 11.47 16.60 -24.10
N PRO A 148 11.24 17.75 -24.77
CA PRO A 148 10.19 18.69 -24.38
C PRO A 148 8.79 18.08 -24.58
N GLU A 149 7.83 18.45 -23.72
CA GLU A 149 6.48 17.88 -23.74
C GLU A 149 5.80 18.00 -25.12
N PRO A 150 5.20 16.92 -25.66
CA PRO A 150 4.45 17.00 -26.89
C PRO A 150 3.14 17.79 -26.69
N ARG A 151 2.78 18.60 -27.69
CA ARG A 151 1.49 19.31 -27.73
C ARG A 151 0.34 18.31 -27.74
N ARG A 152 -0.36 18.15 -26.62
CA ARG A 152 -1.61 17.38 -26.52
C ARG A 152 -2.69 18.06 -27.35
N ARG A 153 -3.25 17.34 -28.33
CA ARG A 153 -4.61 17.61 -28.82
C ARG A 153 -5.53 16.73 -28.00
N ILE A 154 -6.44 17.36 -27.25
CA ILE A 154 -7.55 16.66 -26.62
C ILE A 154 -8.51 16.33 -27.76
N ILE A 155 -8.58 15.05 -28.12
CA ILE A 155 -9.67 14.52 -28.94
C ILE A 155 -10.68 14.04 -27.91
N ASP A 156 -11.80 14.74 -27.85
CA ASP A 156 -12.94 14.40 -27.00
C ASP A 156 -13.72 13.29 -27.74
N ASP A 157 -13.17 12.08 -27.70
CA ASP A 157 -13.88 10.90 -28.20
C ASP A 157 -14.96 10.57 -27.16
N GLY A 158 -16.22 10.84 -27.53
CA GLY A 158 -17.42 10.66 -26.73
C GLY A 158 -17.73 9.20 -26.38
N GLU A 159 -16.80 8.51 -25.74
CA GLU A 159 -17.06 7.23 -25.10
C GLU A 159 -17.85 7.48 -23.82
N LYS A 160 -19.05 6.92 -23.80
CA LYS A 160 -19.97 6.93 -22.66
C LYS A 160 -19.36 6.10 -21.53
N TYR A 161 -18.50 6.71 -20.73
CA TYR A 161 -17.95 6.14 -19.51
C TYR A 161 -19.09 5.95 -18.49
N LEU A 162 -19.66 4.74 -18.43
CA LEU A 162 -20.36 4.26 -17.23
C LEU A 162 -19.32 4.01 -16.14
N GLU A 163 -18.69 5.08 -15.66
CA GLU A 163 -17.75 5.04 -14.55
C GLU A 163 -18.46 5.51 -13.30
N THR A 164 -19.21 4.60 -12.70
CA THR A 164 -19.39 4.62 -11.25
C THR A 164 -18.00 4.76 -10.63
N TRP A 165 -17.79 5.86 -9.91
CA TRP A 165 -16.52 6.27 -9.34
C TRP A 165 -15.75 5.09 -8.75
N VAL A 166 -14.51 4.84 -9.18
CA VAL A 166 -13.71 3.72 -8.68
C VAL A 166 -13.11 4.08 -7.33
N ILE A 167 -13.94 4.10 -6.29
CA ILE A 167 -13.56 4.48 -4.92
C ILE A 167 -13.71 3.33 -3.92
N TYR A 168 -12.90 3.40 -2.87
CA TYR A 168 -12.81 2.40 -1.81
C TYR A 168 -13.25 3.02 -0.49
N GLY A 169 -13.94 2.24 0.34
CA GLY A 169 -14.40 2.69 1.63
C GLY A 169 -14.41 1.55 2.63
N LYS A 170 -14.07 1.83 3.88
CA LYS A 170 -14.16 0.87 4.98
C LYS A 170 -14.56 1.60 6.26
N ILE A 171 -15.42 0.97 7.05
CA ILE A 171 -15.68 1.43 8.43
C ILE A 171 -14.59 0.86 9.33
N THR A 172 -13.86 1.74 10.00
CA THR A 172 -12.82 1.41 10.97
C THR A 172 -13.26 1.93 12.34
N SER A 173 -13.13 1.10 13.39
CA SER A 173 -13.37 1.53 14.77
C SER A 173 -12.03 1.95 15.38
N THR A 174 -11.90 3.24 15.71
CA THR A 174 -10.71 3.80 16.35
C THR A 174 -11.16 4.57 17.57
N ASP A 175 -10.61 4.24 18.74
CA ASP A 175 -10.92 4.87 20.03
C ASP A 175 -12.41 4.80 20.41
N GLY A 176 -13.09 3.70 20.07
CA GLY A 176 -14.51 3.49 20.38
C GLY A 176 -15.49 4.27 19.49
N ALA A 177 -14.98 5.06 18.53
CA ALA A 177 -15.80 5.72 17.51
C ALA A 177 -15.68 4.98 16.17
N GLU A 178 -16.82 4.71 15.54
CA GLU A 178 -16.85 4.22 14.17
C GLU A 178 -16.60 5.38 13.20
N LYS A 179 -15.62 5.21 12.32
CA LYS A 179 -15.25 6.19 11.29
C LYS A 179 -15.30 5.51 9.93
N PHE A 180 -15.89 6.19 8.96
CA PHE A 180 -15.84 5.76 7.57
C PHE A 180 -14.58 6.34 6.90
N GLU A 181 -13.64 5.46 6.53
CA GLU A 181 -12.42 5.81 5.83
C GLU A 181 -12.66 5.67 4.33
N TRP A 182 -12.66 6.79 3.62
CA TRP A 182 -12.78 6.85 2.17
C TRP A 182 -11.40 7.00 1.52
N SER A 183 -11.16 6.28 0.43
CA SER A 183 -9.91 6.34 -0.34
C SER A 183 -10.19 6.29 -1.84
N HIS A 184 -9.60 7.22 -2.58
CA HIS A 184 -9.69 7.26 -4.03
C HIS A 184 -8.85 6.15 -4.71
N SER A 185 -7.80 5.66 -4.04
CA SER A 185 -6.95 4.59 -4.55
C SER A 185 -6.46 3.69 -3.41
N TYR A 186 -6.09 2.45 -3.75
CA TYR A 186 -5.56 1.47 -2.81
C TYR A 186 -4.01 1.42 -2.81
N GLY A 187 -3.38 1.99 -3.84
CA GLY A 187 -1.93 2.01 -3.98
C GLY A 187 -1.30 3.02 -3.02
N LYS A 188 -0.30 2.59 -2.25
CA LYS A 188 0.52 3.48 -1.42
C LYS A 188 1.80 3.84 -2.15
N ILE A 189 2.15 5.12 -2.16
CA ILE A 189 3.42 5.58 -2.71
C ILE A 189 4.52 5.33 -1.69
N TYR A 190 5.53 4.57 -2.09
CA TYR A 190 6.74 4.43 -1.30
C TYR A 190 7.66 5.63 -1.51
N HIS A 191 8.12 6.21 -0.40
CA HIS A 191 9.06 7.33 -0.43
C HIS A 191 10.49 6.77 -0.26
N PRO A 192 11.36 6.88 -1.29
CA PRO A 192 12.71 6.35 -1.22
C PRO A 192 13.51 6.98 -0.08
N LYS A 193 14.07 6.16 0.81
CA LYS A 193 14.90 6.62 1.95
C LYS A 193 16.29 7.10 1.51
N LYS A 194 16.78 6.60 0.38
CA LYS A 194 18.11 6.89 -0.17
C LYS A 194 18.09 6.83 -1.70
N ARG A 195 19.13 7.37 -2.34
CA ARG A 195 19.37 7.21 -3.78
C ARG A 195 19.51 5.72 -4.12
N TYR A 196 18.97 5.31 -5.27
CA TYR A 196 19.04 3.93 -5.73
C TYR A 196 20.49 3.47 -5.92
N ASP A 197 20.78 2.28 -5.41
CA ASP A 197 22.06 1.59 -5.49
C ASP A 197 21.79 0.16 -6.02
N PRO A 198 22.43 -0.28 -7.12
CA PRO A 198 22.28 -1.63 -7.65
C PRO A 198 22.62 -2.76 -6.66
N HIS A 199 23.46 -2.48 -5.65
CA HIS A 199 23.79 -3.44 -4.58
C HIS A 199 22.85 -3.31 -3.35
N GLY A 200 21.91 -2.38 -3.38
CA GLY A 200 20.95 -2.16 -2.31
C GLY A 200 19.62 -2.88 -2.54
N THR A 201 18.63 -2.52 -1.73
CA THR A 201 17.24 -2.96 -1.90
C THR A 201 16.72 -2.64 -3.29
N PHE A 202 16.06 -3.60 -3.93
CA PHE A 202 15.47 -3.39 -5.24
C PHE A 202 14.14 -2.64 -5.13
N VAL A 203 14.19 -1.31 -5.24
CA VAL A 203 13.02 -0.42 -5.17
C VAL A 203 12.21 -0.70 -3.89
N THR A 204 11.00 -1.26 -3.99
CA THR A 204 10.10 -1.57 -2.87
C THR A 204 9.99 -3.06 -2.56
N PHE A 205 10.88 -3.88 -3.13
CA PHE A 205 10.74 -5.34 -3.07
C PHE A 205 10.98 -5.92 -1.68
N GLU A 206 11.53 -5.13 -0.75
CA GLU A 206 11.53 -5.45 0.69
C GLU A 206 10.11 -5.78 1.21
N ASN A 207 9.07 -5.17 0.63
CA ASN A 207 7.68 -5.35 1.04
C ASN A 207 6.93 -6.42 0.21
N TYR A 208 7.61 -7.11 -0.71
CA TYR A 208 6.97 -8.01 -1.65
C TYR A 208 7.02 -9.45 -1.12
N ASN A 209 5.85 -10.10 -1.08
CA ASN A 209 5.70 -11.53 -0.81
C ASN A 209 5.22 -12.19 -2.10
N VAL A 210 6.15 -12.67 -2.92
CA VAL A 210 5.84 -13.14 -4.28
C VAL A 210 5.15 -14.50 -4.21
N GLU A 211 5.67 -15.37 -3.37
CA GLU A 211 5.24 -16.73 -3.06
C GLU A 211 3.78 -16.82 -2.59
N VAL A 212 3.28 -15.80 -1.88
CA VAL A 212 1.90 -15.78 -1.38
C VAL A 212 0.87 -15.58 -2.50
N ARG A 213 1.23 -14.92 -3.61
CA ARG A 213 0.28 -14.54 -4.67
C ARG A 213 -0.44 -15.76 -5.28
N ASP A 214 -1.72 -15.62 -5.61
CA ASP A 214 -2.56 -16.74 -6.10
C ASP A 214 -2.09 -17.34 -7.43
N ARG A 215 -1.45 -16.52 -8.28
CA ARG A 215 -0.84 -16.97 -9.53
C ARG A 215 0.45 -17.78 -9.33
N VAL A 216 0.97 -17.87 -8.10
CA VAL A 216 2.04 -18.79 -7.74
C VAL A 216 1.41 -20.09 -7.28
N LYS A 217 1.60 -21.15 -8.07
CA LYS A 217 1.07 -22.48 -7.80
C LYS A 217 1.74 -23.12 -6.59
N CYS A 218 3.07 -23.09 -6.58
CA CYS A 218 3.93 -23.62 -5.52
C CYS A 218 5.37 -23.14 -5.76
N ILE A 219 6.25 -23.40 -4.78
CA ILE A 219 7.70 -23.36 -4.98
C ILE A 219 8.16 -24.75 -5.42
N SER A 220 8.81 -24.84 -6.59
CA SER A 220 9.31 -26.11 -7.14
C SER A 220 10.19 -26.83 -6.12
N GLY A 221 9.96 -28.12 -5.90
CA GLY A 221 10.81 -28.94 -5.04
C GLY A 221 12.17 -29.23 -5.66
N ILE A 222 12.25 -29.21 -7.00
CA ILE A 222 13.48 -29.48 -7.76
C ILE A 222 14.31 -28.21 -7.90
N GLU A 223 13.67 -27.13 -8.37
CA GLU A 223 14.36 -25.90 -8.77
C GLU A 223 14.41 -24.83 -7.66
N GLY A 224 13.61 -24.98 -6.60
CA GLY A 224 13.54 -23.99 -5.51
C GLY A 224 12.94 -22.63 -5.91
N VAL A 225 12.31 -22.53 -7.08
CA VAL A 225 11.73 -21.27 -7.62
C VAL A 225 10.22 -21.39 -7.86
N PRO A 226 9.49 -20.26 -7.89
CA PRO A 226 8.05 -20.30 -8.02
C PRO A 226 7.57 -20.75 -9.41
N VAL A 227 6.52 -21.57 -9.43
CA VAL A 227 5.79 -22.00 -10.63
C VAL A 227 4.55 -21.12 -10.81
N SER A 228 4.38 -20.51 -11.99
CA SER A 228 3.28 -19.60 -12.29
C SER A 228 2.11 -20.29 -12.97
N THR A 229 0.88 -19.86 -12.67
CA THR A 229 -0.36 -20.26 -13.37
C THR A 229 -1.06 -19.08 -14.04
N GLN A 230 -0.38 -17.95 -14.21
CA GLN A 230 -0.98 -16.70 -14.67
C GLN A 230 -1.68 -16.81 -16.02
N TRP A 231 -1.10 -17.56 -16.98
CA TRP A 231 -1.66 -17.76 -18.32
C TRP A 231 -2.00 -19.21 -18.62
N GLU A 232 -1.33 -20.16 -17.97
CA GLU A 232 -1.57 -21.60 -18.16
C GLU A 232 -1.83 -22.28 -16.80
N PRO A 233 -2.99 -22.91 -16.59
CA PRO A 233 -3.32 -23.59 -15.33
C PRO A 233 -2.39 -24.76 -15.00
N ARG A 234 -1.74 -25.35 -16.01
CA ARG A 234 -0.80 -26.46 -15.84
C ARG A 234 0.39 -26.06 -14.98
N GLY A 235 0.82 -24.81 -15.11
CA GLY A 235 1.97 -24.26 -14.42
C GLY A 235 3.20 -24.20 -15.32
N PHE A 236 3.93 -23.10 -15.29
CA PHE A 236 5.17 -22.91 -16.03
C PHE A 236 6.13 -22.01 -15.25
N PHE A 237 7.43 -22.10 -15.55
CA PHE A 237 8.43 -21.21 -14.96
C PHE A 237 8.37 -19.86 -15.66
N TYR A 238 7.91 -18.85 -14.92
CA TYR A 238 7.78 -17.51 -15.46
C TYR A 238 8.95 -16.63 -15.01
N PRO A 239 9.90 -16.26 -15.91
CA PRO A 239 11.15 -15.62 -15.51
C PRO A 239 10.97 -14.34 -14.71
N THR A 240 9.97 -13.52 -15.02
CA THR A 240 9.71 -12.28 -14.28
C THR A 240 9.27 -12.56 -12.84
N GLN A 241 8.44 -13.58 -12.63
CA GLN A 241 8.02 -13.98 -11.28
C GLN A 241 9.18 -14.57 -10.48
N ILE A 242 10.06 -15.34 -11.14
CA ILE A 242 11.27 -15.90 -10.52
C ILE A 242 12.24 -14.76 -10.13
N ALA A 243 12.48 -13.81 -11.02
CA ALA A 243 13.31 -12.64 -10.73
C ALA A 243 12.71 -11.81 -9.59
N GLN A 244 11.39 -11.60 -9.59
CA GLN A 244 10.71 -10.89 -8.49
C GLN A 244 10.89 -11.61 -7.15
N PHE A 245 10.78 -12.93 -7.14
CA PHE A 245 10.99 -13.74 -5.95
C PHE A 245 12.42 -13.57 -5.41
N GLY A 246 13.44 -13.71 -6.27
CA GLY A 246 14.84 -13.49 -5.88
C GLY A 246 15.11 -12.08 -5.37
N LEU A 247 14.65 -11.04 -6.08
CA LEU A 247 14.86 -9.64 -5.71
C LEU A 247 14.15 -9.27 -4.39
N ALA A 248 12.99 -9.87 -4.12
CA ALA A 248 12.28 -9.69 -2.86
C ALA A 248 13.05 -10.31 -1.69
N HIS A 249 13.46 -11.57 -1.80
CA HIS A 249 14.27 -12.22 -0.76
C HIS A 249 15.63 -11.54 -0.57
N TYR A 250 16.28 -11.09 -1.63
CA TYR A 250 17.51 -10.30 -1.55
C TYR A 250 17.30 -8.99 -0.80
N SER A 251 16.23 -8.25 -1.11
CA SER A 251 15.92 -6.98 -0.44
C SER A 251 15.62 -7.20 1.05
N LYS A 252 14.85 -8.23 1.39
CA LYS A 252 14.56 -8.62 2.77
C LYS A 252 15.80 -9.03 3.54
N HIS A 253 16.72 -9.77 2.90
CA HIS A 253 18.00 -10.12 3.52
C HIS A 253 18.81 -8.90 3.99
N LEU A 254 18.70 -7.77 3.27
CA LEU A 254 19.38 -6.53 3.62
C LEU A 254 18.66 -5.69 4.68
N THR A 255 17.35 -5.89 4.89
CA THR A 255 16.51 -4.99 5.69
C THR A 255 15.92 -5.64 6.94
N GLU A 256 15.69 -6.95 6.89
CA GLU A 256 15.21 -7.75 8.02
C GLU A 256 16.38 -8.15 8.93
N PRO A 257 16.15 -8.34 10.24
CA PRO A 257 17.16 -8.84 11.15
C PRO A 257 17.58 -10.27 10.78
N GLU A 258 18.77 -10.68 11.24
CA GLU A 258 19.22 -12.06 11.02
C GLU A 258 18.20 -13.07 11.60
N PRO A 259 17.84 -14.10 10.82
CA PRO A 259 16.88 -15.09 11.27
C PRO A 259 17.46 -15.89 12.44
N ARG A 260 16.62 -16.19 13.42
CA ARG A 260 16.97 -17.13 14.49
C ARG A 260 17.20 -18.50 13.84
N ARG A 261 18.41 -19.02 13.98
CA ARG A 261 18.79 -20.36 13.53
C ARG A 261 18.86 -21.29 14.74
N ARG A 262 18.14 -22.40 14.68
CA ARG A 262 18.24 -23.50 15.65
C ARG A 262 18.72 -24.74 14.93
N ILE A 263 19.78 -25.35 15.45
CA ILE A 263 20.27 -26.63 14.97
C ILE A 263 19.49 -27.70 15.75
N ILE A 264 18.81 -28.55 15.00
CA ILE A 264 17.90 -29.55 15.58
C ILE A 264 18.61 -30.88 15.75
N ASP A 265 19.43 -31.24 14.77
CA ASP A 265 20.33 -32.39 14.78
C ASP A 265 21.56 -32.04 13.94
N ASP A 266 22.74 -32.23 14.50
CA ASP A 266 24.05 -32.05 13.84
C ASP A 266 24.76 -33.37 13.55
N GLY A 267 24.13 -34.51 13.89
CA GLY A 267 24.70 -35.84 13.78
C GLY A 267 25.70 -36.18 14.89
N GLU A 268 25.91 -35.30 15.88
CA GLU A 268 26.83 -35.54 16.99
C GLU A 268 26.12 -35.54 18.35
N LYS A 269 25.56 -34.40 18.77
CA LYS A 269 25.20 -34.19 20.20
C LYS A 269 23.89 -33.44 20.45
N TYR A 270 23.25 -32.87 19.43
CA TYR A 270 22.04 -32.06 19.64
C TYR A 270 20.80 -32.78 19.12
N LEU A 271 19.78 -32.86 19.97
CA LEU A 271 18.43 -33.30 19.61
C LEU A 271 17.44 -32.33 20.25
N GLU A 272 16.96 -31.36 19.49
CA GLU A 272 15.93 -30.40 19.94
C GLU A 272 14.59 -30.58 19.22
N THR A 273 13.54 -29.93 19.72
CA THR A 273 12.21 -29.93 19.10
C THR A 273 12.04 -28.73 18.16
N TRP A 274 11.41 -28.94 17.01
CA TRP A 274 11.15 -27.94 15.98
C TRP A 274 10.26 -26.81 16.49
N VAL A 275 10.68 -25.55 16.28
CA VAL A 275 9.88 -24.34 16.61
C VAL A 275 9.76 -23.37 15.43
N ASP A 276 10.65 -23.47 14.44
CA ASP A 276 10.70 -22.57 13.29
C ASP A 276 10.13 -23.25 12.03
N LEU A 277 9.61 -22.45 11.10
CA LEU A 277 8.81 -22.94 9.96
C LEU A 277 9.55 -22.96 8.62
N VAL A 278 10.82 -22.53 8.61
CA VAL A 278 11.73 -22.69 7.48
C VAL A 278 12.70 -23.83 7.81
N LEU A 279 12.56 -24.94 7.09
CA LEU A 279 13.42 -26.11 7.18
C LEU A 279 14.62 -25.93 6.26
N SER A 280 15.83 -26.17 6.77
CA SER A 280 17.03 -26.35 5.95
C SER A 280 17.75 -27.63 6.39
N VAL A 281 18.02 -28.54 5.44
CA VAL A 281 18.62 -29.84 5.75
C VAL A 281 19.50 -30.31 4.59
N ASP A 282 20.71 -30.78 4.91
CA ASP A 282 21.58 -31.44 3.95
C ASP A 282 21.17 -32.92 3.83
N VAL A 283 20.81 -33.33 2.61
CA VAL A 283 20.28 -34.67 2.36
C VAL A 283 20.93 -35.32 1.15
N MET A 284 21.15 -36.63 1.28
CA MET A 284 21.42 -37.54 0.16
C MET A 284 20.41 -38.69 0.23
N LEU A 285 19.40 -38.63 -0.64
CA LEU A 285 18.32 -39.61 -0.66
C LEU A 285 18.58 -40.68 -1.72
N LYS A 286 18.29 -41.93 -1.36
CA LYS A 286 18.22 -43.02 -2.34
C LYS A 286 16.95 -42.87 -3.21
N PRO A 287 16.90 -43.47 -4.41
CA PRO A 287 15.68 -43.50 -5.21
C PRO A 287 14.48 -44.01 -4.39
N ASN A 288 13.30 -43.44 -4.62
CA ASN A 288 12.05 -43.76 -3.92
C ASN A 288 12.06 -43.51 -2.39
N SER A 289 13.02 -42.74 -1.88
CA SER A 289 13.00 -42.28 -0.48
C SER A 289 12.18 -40.99 -0.36
N SER A 290 11.59 -40.77 0.81
CA SER A 290 10.90 -39.54 1.16
C SER A 290 11.43 -38.96 2.47
N LEU A 291 11.32 -37.64 2.59
CA LEU A 291 11.50 -36.92 3.84
C LEU A 291 10.15 -36.26 4.16
N THR A 292 9.63 -36.51 5.35
CA THR A 292 8.31 -36.02 5.77
C THR A 292 8.47 -35.10 6.97
N ALA A 293 7.95 -33.88 6.86
CA ALA A 293 7.79 -32.97 7.99
C ALA A 293 6.32 -33.01 8.46
N VAL A 294 6.10 -33.24 9.76
CA VAL A 294 4.76 -33.24 10.36
C VAL A 294 4.51 -31.88 11.02
N LEU A 295 3.47 -31.18 10.58
CA LEU A 295 3.10 -29.87 11.08
C LEU A 295 1.85 -29.98 11.94
N GLN A 296 1.96 -29.61 13.23
CA GLN A 296 0.82 -29.60 14.13
C GLN A 296 0.16 -28.22 14.18
N ARG A 297 -1.15 -28.15 13.90
CA ARG A 297 -1.93 -26.93 14.07
C ARG A 297 -2.47 -26.85 15.51
N ARG A 298 -2.39 -25.69 16.15
CA ARG A 298 -2.92 -25.49 17.51
C ARG A 298 -4.45 -25.59 17.59
N ASP A 299 -5.17 -25.26 16.52
CA ASP A 299 -6.62 -24.98 16.59
C ASP A 299 -7.51 -25.92 15.75
N LYS A 300 -6.99 -27.02 15.17
CA LYS A 300 -7.80 -27.99 14.43
C LYS A 300 -7.47 -29.43 14.83
N LYS A 301 -8.50 -30.29 14.78
CA LYS A 301 -8.32 -31.75 14.81
C LYS A 301 -7.42 -32.17 13.65
N GLU A 302 -6.61 -33.18 13.93
CA GLU A 302 -5.73 -33.87 12.99
C GLU A 302 -6.51 -34.23 11.72
N THR A 303 -6.08 -33.70 10.57
CA THR A 303 -6.60 -34.08 9.25
C THR A 303 -5.58 -35.01 8.60
N ASP A 304 -6.05 -36.10 8.00
CA ASP A 304 -5.23 -37.08 7.28
C ASP A 304 -4.87 -36.56 5.87
N GLU A 305 -4.43 -35.31 5.81
CA GLU A 305 -4.14 -34.58 4.58
C GLU A 305 -2.63 -34.51 4.37
N HIS A 306 -2.19 -35.02 3.23
CA HIS A 306 -0.78 -35.02 2.86
C HIS A 306 -0.52 -34.08 1.68
N VAL A 307 0.57 -33.31 1.78
CA VAL A 307 1.07 -32.47 0.69
C VAL A 307 2.40 -33.06 0.22
N TYR A 308 2.48 -33.37 -1.08
CA TYR A 308 3.65 -34.02 -1.67
C TYR A 308 4.38 -33.06 -2.61
N HIS A 309 5.70 -32.93 -2.42
CA HIS A 309 6.59 -32.19 -3.30
C HIS A 309 7.63 -33.12 -3.89
N GLY A 310 7.66 -33.21 -5.23
CA GLY A 310 8.76 -33.87 -5.93
C GLY A 310 10.02 -33.03 -5.82
N ILE A 311 11.06 -33.56 -5.17
CA ILE A 311 12.38 -32.92 -5.05
C ILE A 311 13.39 -33.46 -6.08
N GLY A 312 12.98 -34.40 -6.92
CA GLY A 312 13.83 -35.02 -7.94
C GLY A 312 14.84 -36.02 -7.38
N THR A 313 15.51 -36.74 -8.27
CA THR A 313 16.39 -37.88 -7.97
C THR A 313 17.87 -37.55 -8.14
N ALA A 314 18.27 -36.29 -7.91
CA ALA A 314 19.65 -35.86 -8.07
C ALA A 314 20.58 -36.73 -7.20
N GLY A 315 21.59 -37.34 -7.82
CA GLY A 315 22.60 -38.12 -7.12
C GLY A 315 23.59 -37.19 -6.42
N GLY A 316 23.79 -37.39 -5.11
CA GLY A 316 24.74 -36.62 -4.31
C GLY A 316 24.10 -35.84 -3.16
N TRP A 317 24.96 -35.20 -2.37
CA TRP A 317 24.54 -34.31 -1.27
C TRP A 317 23.97 -33.02 -1.82
N ARG A 318 22.91 -32.51 -1.18
CA ARG A 318 22.34 -31.19 -1.46
C ARG A 318 21.68 -30.60 -0.22
N THR A 319 21.69 -29.28 -0.14
CA THR A 319 20.94 -28.53 0.87
C THR A 319 19.51 -28.30 0.38
N LEU A 320 18.54 -28.87 1.08
CA LEU A 320 17.12 -28.63 0.85
C LEU A 320 16.64 -27.54 1.80
N THR A 321 16.18 -26.41 1.27
CA THR A 321 15.55 -25.34 2.06
C THR A 321 14.10 -25.16 1.65
N ARG A 322 13.16 -25.28 2.59
CA ARG A 322 11.70 -25.20 2.36
C ARG A 322 11.03 -24.29 3.39
N ASP A 323 10.12 -23.45 2.91
CA ASP A 323 9.17 -22.74 3.75
C ASP A 323 7.92 -23.61 3.92
N LEU A 324 7.78 -24.20 5.11
CA LEU A 324 6.72 -25.16 5.41
C LEU A 324 5.35 -24.50 5.47
N VAL A 325 5.26 -23.21 5.79
CA VAL A 325 3.98 -22.46 5.79
C VAL A 325 3.49 -22.29 4.36
N ILE A 326 4.38 -21.84 3.47
CA ILE A 326 4.04 -21.62 2.08
C ILE A 326 3.70 -22.96 1.39
N ASP A 327 4.51 -24.00 1.61
CA ASP A 327 4.24 -25.33 1.03
C ASP A 327 2.88 -25.87 1.47
N MET A 328 2.56 -25.77 2.76
CA MET A 328 1.28 -26.19 3.33
C MET A 328 0.11 -25.37 2.77
N GLN A 329 0.20 -24.03 2.78
CA GLN A 329 -0.85 -23.15 2.26
C GLN A 329 -1.13 -23.41 0.78
N LYS A 330 -0.09 -23.59 -0.03
CA LYS A 330 -0.21 -23.90 -1.47
C LYS A 330 -0.74 -25.31 -1.71
N GLY A 331 -0.33 -26.28 -0.90
CA GLY A 331 -0.85 -27.64 -0.94
C GLY A 331 -2.36 -27.71 -0.72
N TRP A 332 -2.86 -27.06 0.33
CA TRP A 332 -4.31 -27.01 0.61
C TRP A 332 -5.09 -26.26 -0.46
N ALA A 333 -4.56 -25.12 -0.94
CA ALA A 333 -5.21 -24.37 -2.01
C ALA A 333 -5.36 -25.16 -3.31
N LEU A 334 -4.56 -26.22 -3.53
CA LEU A 334 -4.72 -27.13 -4.67
C LEU A 334 -5.77 -28.22 -4.42
N GLN A 335 -5.93 -28.67 -3.18
CA GLN A 335 -6.92 -29.68 -2.79
C GLN A 335 -8.34 -29.12 -2.77
N ASP A 336 -8.49 -27.87 -2.30
CA ASP A 336 -9.79 -27.17 -2.23
C ASP A 336 -10.32 -26.72 -3.60
N ARG A 337 -9.51 -26.76 -4.67
CA ARG A 337 -9.97 -26.38 -6.00
C ARG A 337 -10.90 -27.45 -6.57
N PRO A 338 -12.12 -27.09 -7.02
CA PRO A 338 -13.00 -28.04 -7.70
C PRO A 338 -12.27 -28.58 -8.92
N LYS A 339 -12.11 -29.91 -8.99
CA LYS A 339 -11.49 -30.60 -10.15
C LYS A 339 -12.27 -30.21 -11.40
N ARG A 340 -11.74 -29.27 -12.19
CA ARG A 340 -12.30 -28.91 -13.50
C ARG A 340 -12.30 -30.18 -14.34
N ARG A 341 -13.49 -30.72 -14.64
CA ARG A 341 -13.65 -31.77 -15.65
C ARG A 341 -13.09 -31.20 -16.95
N SER A 342 -12.17 -31.91 -17.60
CA SER A 342 -11.74 -31.55 -18.95
C SER A 342 -13.00 -31.43 -19.82
N PRO A 343 -13.10 -30.43 -20.69
CA PRO A 343 -14.15 -30.45 -21.70
C PRO A 343 -13.96 -31.75 -22.48
N ARG A 344 -14.93 -32.68 -22.38
CA ARG A 344 -15.04 -33.78 -23.34
C ARG A 344 -15.06 -33.11 -24.72
N ASN A 345 -14.12 -33.46 -25.59
CA ASN A 345 -14.13 -33.03 -26.99
C ASN A 345 -15.53 -33.26 -27.56
N LYS A 346 -16.29 -32.17 -27.73
CA LYS A 346 -17.44 -32.11 -28.63
C LYS A 346 -16.95 -31.46 -29.91
N PHE A 347 -16.09 -32.17 -30.61
CA PHE A 347 -15.85 -31.99 -32.03
C PHE A 347 -15.69 -33.38 -32.61
N MET A 348 -16.82 -33.90 -33.09
CA MET A 348 -16.90 -34.88 -34.17
C MET A 348 -17.89 -34.31 -35.16
#